data_AF-A0A6G3S3H2-F1
#
_entry.id   AF-A0A6G3S3H2-F1
#
_cell.length_a   1.000
_cell.length_b   1.000
_cell.length_c   1.000
_cell.angle_alpha   90.00
_cell.angle_beta   90.00
_cell.angle_gamma   90.00
#
_symmetry.space_group_name_H-M   'P 1'
#
loop_
_entity.id
_entity.type
_entity.pdbx_description
1 polymer ?
#
loop_
_entity_poly.entity_id
_entity_poly.type
_entity_poly.pdbx_seq_one_letter_code
_entity_poly.pdbx_strand_id
1 'polypeptide(L)'
;GRTARAAARLAEVTGLVAGLDDTALVGRLDTLYWLGRALARLEQDAQAARHFERGLGIAAAQELDYLVPQFATGLAEVRLRLGRIDLAIEAGHRALRAADRIGSDCLAAEAGAGFARAAWISGDRTTAV
;
A
#
# COMPACT_ATOMS: atom_id res chain seq x y z
N GLY A 1 -15.26 22.60 4.78
CA GLY A 1 -13.85 22.83 5.14
C GLY A 1 -12.90 22.19 4.12
N ARG A 2 -11.60 22.47 4.19
CA ARG A 2 -10.58 21.96 3.24
C ARG A 2 -10.60 20.42 3.12
N THR A 3 -10.75 19.71 4.24
CA THR A 3 -10.85 18.24 4.29
C THR A 3 -12.06 17.71 3.52
N ALA A 4 -13.23 18.31 3.67
CA ALA A 4 -14.44 17.88 2.95
C ALA A 4 -14.32 18.08 1.42
N ARG A 5 -13.66 19.16 0.98
CA ARG A 5 -13.37 19.38 -0.44
C ARG A 5 -12.37 18.37 -0.99
N ALA A 6 -11.35 18.00 -0.20
CA ALA A 6 -10.40 16.95 -0.57
C ALA A 6 -11.10 15.59 -0.68
N ALA A 7 -11.97 15.24 0.27
CA ALA A 7 -12.75 14.01 0.23
C ALA A 7 -13.65 13.93 -1.02
N ALA A 8 -14.34 15.03 -1.37
CA ALA A 8 -15.18 15.08 -2.57
C ALA A 8 -14.37 14.87 -3.86
N ARG A 9 -13.19 15.50 -3.96
CA ARG A 9 -12.28 15.30 -5.12
C ARG A 9 -11.73 13.88 -5.19
N LEU A 10 -11.42 13.27 -4.05
CA LEU A 10 -10.96 11.88 -4.02
C LEU A 10 -12.06 10.90 -4.42
N ALA A 11 -13.32 11.16 -4.04
CA ALA A 11 -14.46 10.36 -4.49
C ALA A 11 -14.63 10.41 -6.02
N GLU A 12 -14.49 11.60 -6.62
CA GLU A 12 -14.50 11.79 -8.07
C GLU A 12 -13.39 10.99 -8.76
N VAL A 13 -12.14 11.13 -8.30
CA VAL A 13 -10.99 10.39 -8.84
C VAL A 13 -11.15 8.88 -8.66
N THR A 14 -11.69 8.44 -7.53
CA THR A 14 -11.98 7.02 -7.27
C THR A 14 -12.96 6.46 -8.29
N GLY A 15 -14.02 7.21 -8.61
CA GLY A 15 -14.98 6.83 -9.65
C GLY A 15 -14.34 6.72 -11.04
N LEU A 16 -13.47 7.67 -11.40
CA LEU A 16 -12.74 7.64 -12.67
C LEU A 16 -11.82 6.43 -12.76
N VAL A 17 -11.03 6.16 -11.71
CA VAL A 17 -10.11 5.02 -11.65
C VAL A 17 -10.84 3.68 -11.67
N ALA A 18 -12.02 3.61 -11.04
CA ALA A 18 -12.85 2.39 -11.04
C ALA A 18 -13.32 2.00 -12.45
N GLY A 19 -13.47 2.97 -13.36
CA GLY A 19 -13.86 2.72 -14.76
C GLY A 19 -12.71 2.31 -15.68
N LEU A 20 -11.45 2.37 -15.24
CA LEU A 20 -10.29 1.97 -16.02
C LEU A 20 -10.01 0.47 -15.83
N ASP A 21 -9.59 -0.21 -16.88
CA ASP A 21 -9.03 -1.55 -16.80
C ASP A 21 -7.55 -1.53 -16.37
N ASP A 22 -7.00 -2.71 -16.10
CA ASP A 22 -5.62 -2.84 -15.61
C ASP A 22 -4.60 -2.44 -16.68
N THR A 23 -4.89 -2.67 -17.97
CA THR A 23 -4.03 -2.27 -19.10
C THR A 23 -3.88 -0.75 -19.16
N ALA A 24 -4.97 0.00 -19.01
CA ALA A 24 -4.97 1.46 -18.98
C ALA A 24 -4.29 2.04 -17.73
N LEU A 25 -4.13 1.23 -16.68
CA LEU A 25 -3.51 1.61 -15.41
C LEU A 25 -2.02 1.28 -15.31
N VAL A 26 -1.46 0.42 -16.18
CA VAL A 26 -0.01 0.10 -16.17
C VAL A 26 0.83 1.37 -16.23
N GLY A 27 0.49 2.30 -17.13
CA GLY A 27 1.18 3.59 -17.26
C GLY A 27 0.79 4.65 -16.24
N ARG A 28 -0.05 4.31 -15.25
CA ARG A 28 -0.63 5.22 -14.25
C ARG A 28 -0.63 4.64 -12.83
N LEU A 29 0.28 3.72 -12.55
CA LEU A 29 0.37 3.08 -11.22
C LEU A 29 0.67 4.08 -10.10
N ASP A 30 1.41 5.14 -10.40
CA ASP A 30 1.61 6.28 -9.50
C ASP A 30 0.28 6.88 -9.01
N THR A 31 -0.73 6.95 -9.88
CA THR A 31 -2.07 7.42 -9.54
C THR A 31 -2.73 6.50 -8.52
N LEU A 32 -2.63 5.19 -8.68
CA LEU A 32 -3.17 4.23 -7.70
C LEU A 32 -2.46 4.37 -6.34
N TYR A 33 -1.14 4.51 -6.37
CA TYR A 33 -0.35 4.69 -5.16
C TYR A 33 -0.77 5.96 -4.41
N TRP A 34 -0.80 7.11 -5.09
CA TRP A 34 -1.15 8.38 -4.46
C TRP A 34 -2.62 8.45 -4.04
N LEU A 35 -3.53 7.85 -4.81
CA LEU A 35 -4.93 7.72 -4.41
C LEU A 35 -5.06 6.89 -3.11
N GLY A 36 -4.39 5.73 -3.05
CA GLY A 36 -4.34 4.92 -1.83
C GLY A 36 -3.79 5.70 -0.63
N ARG A 37 -2.66 6.40 -0.82
CA ARG A 37 -2.04 7.24 0.23
C ARG A 37 -2.91 8.41 0.67
N ALA A 38 -3.72 8.98 -0.22
CA ALA A 38 -4.63 10.07 0.10
C ALA A 38 -5.86 9.57 0.87
N LEU A 39 -6.47 8.47 0.42
CA LEU A 39 -7.58 7.80 1.11
C LEU A 39 -7.17 7.36 2.52
N ALA A 40 -5.96 6.79 2.65
CA ALA A 40 -5.37 6.41 3.93
C ALA A 40 -5.27 7.60 4.91
N ARG A 41 -4.86 8.79 4.43
CA ARG A 41 -4.78 10.01 5.24
C ARG A 41 -6.14 10.58 5.65
N LEU A 42 -7.20 10.18 4.96
CA LEU A 42 -8.58 10.50 5.33
C LEU A 42 -9.26 9.35 6.10
N GLU A 43 -8.48 8.37 6.58
CA GLU A 43 -8.95 7.21 7.33
C GLU A 43 -9.93 6.33 6.54
N GLN A 44 -9.91 6.43 5.22
CA GLN A 44 -10.70 5.58 4.32
C GLN A 44 -9.92 4.30 3.97
N ASP A 45 -9.46 3.58 5.01
CA ASP A 45 -8.44 2.53 4.89
C ASP A 45 -8.89 1.33 4.06
N ALA A 46 -10.18 1.00 4.08
CA ALA A 46 -10.73 -0.07 3.24
C ALA A 46 -10.66 0.28 1.74
N GLN A 47 -10.84 1.56 1.37
CA GLN A 47 -10.71 1.99 -0.02
C GLN A 47 -9.24 2.07 -0.41
N ALA A 48 -8.40 2.62 0.47
CA ALA A 48 -6.95 2.65 0.27
C ALA A 48 -6.37 1.25 0.02
N ALA A 49 -6.78 0.25 0.81
CA ALA A 49 -6.38 -1.14 0.65
C ALA A 49 -6.70 -1.69 -0.75
N ARG A 50 -7.90 -1.40 -1.29
CA ARG A 50 -8.29 -1.84 -2.64
C ARG A 50 -7.37 -1.26 -3.72
N HIS A 51 -7.00 0.02 -3.61
CA HIS A 51 -6.10 0.64 -4.58
C HIS A 51 -4.68 0.11 -4.46
N PHE A 52 -4.18 -0.13 -3.24
CA PHE A 52 -2.88 -0.77 -3.06
C PHE A 52 -2.85 -2.22 -3.54
N GLU A 53 -3.90 -3.00 -3.28
CA GLU A 53 -4.03 -4.38 -3.76
C GLU A 53 -4.05 -4.44 -5.28
N ARG A 54 -4.85 -3.58 -5.91
CA ARG A 54 -4.90 -3.49 -7.39
C ARG A 54 -3.55 -3.07 -7.98
N GLY A 55 -2.93 -2.03 -7.44
CA GLY A 55 -1.62 -1.57 -7.89
C GLY A 55 -0.53 -2.61 -7.70
N LEU A 56 -0.53 -3.33 -6.56
CA LEU A 56 0.36 -4.46 -6.30
C LEU A 56 0.16 -5.60 -7.30
N GLY A 57 -1.09 -5.94 -7.62
CA GLY A 57 -1.44 -6.98 -8.59
C GLY A 57 -0.91 -6.66 -9.98
N ILE A 58 -1.14 -5.43 -10.45
CA ILE A 58 -0.64 -4.97 -11.75
C ILE A 58 0.89 -4.91 -11.76
N ALA A 59 1.52 -4.33 -10.73
CA ALA A 59 2.97 -4.24 -10.65
C ALA A 59 3.62 -5.63 -10.68
N ALA A 60 3.05 -6.61 -9.97
CA ALA A 60 3.52 -7.99 -9.98
C ALA A 60 3.31 -8.67 -11.34
N ALA A 61 2.15 -8.48 -11.97
CA ALA A 61 1.83 -9.08 -13.27
C ALA A 61 2.67 -8.50 -14.43
N GLN A 62 3.16 -7.26 -14.28
CA GLN A 62 4.00 -6.58 -15.27
C GLN A 62 5.50 -6.59 -14.91
N GLU A 63 5.89 -7.36 -13.88
CA GLU A 63 7.28 -7.49 -13.42
C GLU A 63 7.94 -6.13 -13.07
N LEU A 64 7.12 -5.17 -12.61
CA LEU A 64 7.57 -3.85 -12.18
C LEU A 64 8.05 -3.92 -10.72
N ASP A 65 9.11 -4.69 -10.49
CA ASP A 65 9.60 -5.04 -9.15
C ASP A 65 9.93 -3.81 -8.27
N TYR A 66 10.33 -2.69 -8.87
CA TYR A 66 10.62 -1.44 -8.15
C TYR A 66 9.39 -0.79 -7.52
N LEU A 67 8.17 -1.13 -7.96
CA LEU A 67 6.91 -0.63 -7.40
C LEU A 67 6.32 -1.56 -6.34
N VAL A 68 6.69 -2.84 -6.36
CA VAL A 68 6.16 -3.86 -5.45
C VAL A 68 6.38 -3.48 -3.97
N PRO A 69 7.58 -3.00 -3.52
CA PRO A 69 7.79 -2.59 -2.15
C PRO A 69 6.85 -1.46 -1.73
N GLN A 70 6.65 -0.45 -2.59
CA GLN A 70 5.85 0.72 -2.26
C GLN A 70 4.38 0.37 -2.04
N PHE A 71 3.80 -0.43 -2.94
CA PHE A 71 2.42 -0.89 -2.80
C PHE A 71 2.23 -1.83 -1.62
N ALA A 72 3.18 -2.75 -1.41
CA ALA A 72 3.12 -3.70 -0.31
C ALA A 72 3.25 -3.01 1.07
N THR A 73 4.13 -2.01 1.20
CA THR A 73 4.23 -1.19 2.42
C THR A 73 2.95 -0.43 2.70
N GLY A 74 2.40 0.28 1.70
CA GLY A 74 1.13 0.99 1.85
C GLY A 74 -0.02 0.05 2.24
N LEU A 75 -0.04 -1.16 1.67
CA LEU A 75 -1.02 -2.19 2.01
C LEU A 75 -0.86 -2.72 3.44
N ALA A 76 0.37 -2.93 3.91
CA ALA A 76 0.65 -3.33 5.28
C ALA A 76 0.13 -2.29 6.28
N GLU A 77 0.39 -1.01 6.04
CA GLU A 77 -0.05 0.09 6.91
C GLU A 77 -1.58 0.16 7.06
N VAL A 78 -2.32 0.09 5.94
CA VAL A 78 -3.79 0.16 5.99
C VAL A 78 -4.40 -1.11 6.58
N ARG A 79 -3.82 -2.28 6.32
CA ARG A 79 -4.28 -3.54 6.92
C ARG A 79 -4.10 -3.55 8.43
N LEU A 80 -3.00 -2.99 8.92
CA LEU A 80 -2.79 -2.82 10.35
C LEU A 80 -3.85 -1.92 10.99
N ARG A 81 -4.16 -0.76 10.37
CA ARG A 81 -5.21 0.15 10.86
C ARG A 81 -6.62 -0.46 10.79
N LEU A 82 -6.86 -1.38 9.87
CA LEU A 82 -8.08 -2.19 9.79
C LEU A 82 -8.11 -3.36 10.80
N GLY A 83 -7.08 -3.53 11.62
CA GLY A 83 -6.98 -4.66 12.58
C GLY A 83 -6.68 -6.01 11.92
N ARG A 84 -6.30 -6.03 10.64
CA ARG A 84 -5.98 -7.26 9.87
C ARG A 84 -4.50 -7.59 10.02
N ILE A 85 -4.10 -7.95 11.24
CA ILE A 85 -2.70 -8.08 11.65
C ILE A 85 -1.94 -9.11 10.78
N ASP A 86 -2.48 -10.31 10.57
CA ASP A 86 -1.82 -11.34 9.77
C ASP A 86 -1.57 -10.90 8.32
N LEU A 87 -2.57 -10.25 7.72
CA LEU A 87 -2.46 -9.73 6.36
C LEU A 87 -1.51 -8.53 6.26
N ALA A 88 -1.32 -7.78 7.36
CA ALA A 88 -0.34 -6.70 7.43
C ALA A 88 1.08 -7.26 7.52
N ILE A 89 1.30 -8.30 8.32
CA ILE A 89 2.56 -9.05 8.42
C ILE A 89 2.94 -9.64 7.06
N GLU A 90 2.01 -10.29 6.37
CA GLU A 90 2.23 -10.85 5.03
C GLU A 90 2.67 -9.77 4.03
N ALA A 91 1.96 -8.63 4.01
CA ALA A 91 2.29 -7.51 3.13
C ALA A 91 3.65 -6.88 3.47
N GLY A 92 3.98 -6.71 4.76
CA GLY A 92 5.29 -6.21 5.20
C GLY A 92 6.43 -7.11 4.77
N HIS A 93 6.29 -8.44 4.93
CA HIS A 93 7.26 -9.40 4.43
C HIS A 93 7.41 -9.36 2.91
N ARG A 94 6.32 -9.19 2.17
CA ARG A 94 6.38 -9.03 0.71
C ARG A 94 7.15 -7.77 0.32
N ALA A 95 6.93 -6.67 1.04
CA ALA A 95 7.64 -5.41 0.81
C ALA A 95 9.15 -5.55 1.05
N LEU A 96 9.55 -6.12 2.19
CA LEU A 96 10.96 -6.38 2.55
C LEU A 96 11.65 -7.25 1.50
N ARG A 97 11.07 -8.41 1.16
CA ARG A 97 11.65 -9.30 0.14
C ARG A 97 11.80 -8.62 -1.22
N ALA A 98 10.84 -7.78 -1.60
CA ALA A 98 10.94 -7.07 -2.87
C ALA A 98 12.00 -5.97 -2.84
N ALA A 99 12.15 -5.25 -1.72
CA ALA A 99 13.18 -4.23 -1.53
C ALA A 99 14.59 -4.84 -1.56
N ASP A 100 14.79 -5.98 -0.89
CA ASP A 100 16.05 -6.72 -0.91
C ASP A 100 16.41 -7.19 -2.33
N ARG A 101 15.43 -7.74 -3.08
CA ARG A 101 15.68 -8.20 -4.47
C ARG A 101 16.19 -7.11 -5.39
N ILE A 102 15.73 -5.87 -5.21
CA ILE A 102 16.15 -4.72 -6.02
C ILE A 102 17.33 -3.95 -5.39
N GLY A 103 17.86 -4.42 -4.26
CA GLY A 103 18.98 -3.77 -3.55
C GLY A 103 18.65 -2.37 -3.04
N SER A 104 17.40 -2.11 -2.61
CA SER A 104 16.98 -0.79 -2.15
C SER A 104 16.88 -0.71 -0.64
N ASP A 105 17.96 -0.27 0.01
CA ASP A 105 18.03 -0.07 1.46
C ASP A 105 16.96 0.91 1.98
N CYS A 106 16.64 1.94 1.18
CA CYS A 106 15.62 2.91 1.54
C CYS A 106 14.22 2.28 1.62
N LEU A 107 13.85 1.47 0.62
CA LEU A 107 12.56 0.77 0.62
C LEU A 107 12.51 -0.36 1.66
N ALA A 108 13.66 -1.00 1.93
CA ALA A 108 13.77 -1.99 2.99
C ALA A 108 13.55 -1.35 4.38
N ALA A 109 14.14 -0.18 4.63
CA ALA A 109 13.94 0.56 5.87
C ALA A 109 12.48 1.02 6.04
N GLU A 110 11.83 1.51 4.98
CA GLU A 110 10.41 1.90 5.02
C GLU A 110 9.49 0.70 5.33
N ALA A 111 9.72 -0.43 4.64
CA ALA A 111 8.97 -1.66 4.88
C ALA A 111 9.20 -2.22 6.30
N GLY A 112 10.44 -2.18 6.78
CA GLY A 112 10.82 -2.62 8.12
C GLY A 112 10.13 -1.82 9.23
N ALA A 113 10.05 -0.50 9.09
CA ALA A 113 9.36 0.35 10.06
C ALA A 113 7.85 0.03 10.16
N GLY A 114 7.19 -0.24 9.02
CA GLY A 114 5.78 -0.66 8.99
C GLY A 114 5.56 -2.04 9.59
N PHE A 115 6.45 -2.98 9.28
CA PHE A 115 6.41 -4.36 9.77
C PHE A 115 6.64 -4.47 11.27
N ALA A 116 7.67 -3.80 11.81
CA ALA A 116 7.98 -3.81 13.24
C ALA A 116 6.80 -3.33 14.09
N ARG A 117 6.03 -2.35 13.59
CA ARG A 117 4.80 -1.88 14.24
C ARG A 117 3.70 -2.93 14.27
N ALA A 118 3.52 -3.69 13.18
CA ALA A 118 2.53 -4.76 13.12
C ALA A 118 2.91 -5.94 14.03
N ALA A 119 4.19 -6.35 14.03
CA ALA A 119 4.72 -7.41 14.90
C ALA A 119 4.62 -7.04 16.39
N TRP A 120 4.87 -5.77 16.74
CA TRP A 120 4.68 -5.29 18.10
C TRP A 120 3.22 -5.41 18.59
N ILE A 121 2.26 -5.09 17.71
CA ILE A 121 0.81 -5.14 18.03
C ILE A 121 0.31 -6.59 18.11
N SER A 122 0.86 -7.50 17.31
CA SER A 122 0.50 -8.93 17.33
C SER A 122 0.99 -9.67 18.58
N GLY A 123 1.92 -9.07 19.32
CA GLY A 123 2.61 -9.72 20.46
C GLY A 123 3.78 -10.60 20.04
N ASP A 124 4.10 -10.67 18.74
CA ASP A 124 5.28 -11.38 18.23
C ASP A 124 6.54 -10.50 18.33
N ARG A 125 7.17 -10.55 19.51
CA ARG A 125 8.34 -9.72 19.83
C ARG A 125 9.64 -10.21 19.19
N THR A 126 9.65 -11.41 18.63
CA THR A 126 10.82 -12.01 17.98
C THR A 126 11.14 -11.38 16.61
N THR A 127 10.15 -10.73 16.01
CA THR A 127 10.20 -10.17 14.64
C THR A 127 10.24 -8.64 14.63
N ALA A 128 10.19 -8.00 15.79
CA ALA A 128 10.13 -6.55 15.94
C ALA A 128 11.51 -5.87 16.05
N VAL A 129 12.61 -6.63 15.96
CA VAL A 129 14.00 -6.17 16.16
C VAL A 129 14.73 -6.07 14.83
#